data_AF-A0A2N3LF99-F1
#
_entry.id   AF-A0A2N3LF99-F1
#
_cell.length_a   1.000
_cell.length_b   1.000
_cell.length_c   1.000
_cell.angle_alpha   90.00
_cell.angle_beta   90.00
_cell.angle_gamma   90.00
#
_symmetry.space_group_name_H-M   'P 1'
#
loop_
_entity.id
_entity.type
_entity.pdbx_description
1 polymer ?
#
loop_
_entity_poly.entity_id
_entity_poly.type
_entity_poly.pdbx_seq_one_letter_code
_entity_poly.pdbx_strand_id
1 'polypeptide(L)'
;MIGFIAAIILFNLLAFTTNKRLNKNQLLHISMFTIAFQAVTETFIDFKYHGYWYFTKEINWWVLPAFTVLIPPVNILFLNWYPFKRLGHN
;
A
#
# COMPACT_ATOMS: atom_id res chain seq x y z
N MET A 1 -18.15 2.49 -0.60
CA MET A 1 -17.98 1.53 0.51
C MET A 1 -17.82 0.09 0.01
N ILE A 2 -18.79 -0.48 -0.72
CA ILE A 2 -18.71 -1.88 -1.19
C ILE A 2 -17.47 -2.15 -2.06
N GLY A 3 -17.18 -1.30 -3.04
CA GLY A 3 -15.99 -1.46 -3.89
C GLY A 3 -14.66 -1.37 -3.13
N PHE A 4 -14.61 -0.57 -2.06
CA PHE A 4 -13.42 -0.44 -1.21
C PHE A 4 -13.16 -1.71 -0.41
N ILE A 5 -14.21 -2.26 0.21
CA ILE A 5 -14.13 -3.53 0.94
C ILE A 5 -13.78 -4.68 -0.02
N ALA A 6 -14.40 -4.71 -1.20
CA ALA A 6 -14.08 -5.70 -2.23
C ALA A 6 -12.61 -5.62 -2.67
N ALA A 7 -12.06 -4.42 -2.86
CA ALA A 7 -10.66 -4.22 -3.19
C ALA A 7 -9.73 -4.71 -2.07
N ILE A 8 -10.03 -4.40 -0.80
CA ILE A 8 -9.25 -4.89 0.35
C ILE A 8 -9.20 -6.42 0.33
N ILE A 9 -10.35 -7.09 0.20
CA ILE A 9 -10.42 -8.54 0.19
C ILE A 9 -9.62 -9.10 -1.00
N LEU A 10 -9.86 -8.56 -2.20
CA LEU A 10 -9.20 -9.02 -3.43
C LEU A 10 -7.68 -8.92 -3.34
N PHE A 11 -7.15 -7.74 -3.00
CA PHE A 11 -5.70 -7.53 -3.00
C PHE A 11 -5.00 -8.30 -1.89
N ASN A 12 -5.61 -8.46 -0.71
CA ASN A 12 -5.05 -9.32 0.33
C ASN A 12 -5.00 -10.79 -0.14
N LEU A 13 -6.11 -11.31 -0.68
CA LEU A 13 -6.13 -12.68 -1.21
C LEU A 13 -5.07 -12.88 -2.29
N LEU A 14 -4.97 -11.96 -3.25
CA LEU A 14 -3.96 -12.04 -4.30
C LEU A 14 -2.54 -11.96 -3.72
N ALA A 15 -2.26 -11.04 -2.80
CA ALA A 15 -0.94 -10.87 -2.21
C ALA A 15 -0.47 -12.13 -1.49
N PHE A 16 -1.35 -12.81 -0.74
CA PHE A 16 -0.96 -14.02 -0.01
C PHE A 16 -0.98 -15.30 -0.86
N THR A 17 -1.82 -15.38 -1.90
CA THR A 17 -1.88 -16.57 -2.79
C THR A 17 -0.84 -16.55 -3.90
N THR A 18 -0.45 -15.38 -4.40
CA THR A 18 0.46 -15.26 -5.54
C THR A 18 1.89 -14.95 -5.14
N ASN A 19 2.15 -14.57 -3.88
CA ASN A 19 3.51 -14.32 -3.40
C ASN A 19 4.31 -15.62 -3.35
N LYS A 20 5.26 -15.75 -4.28
CA LYS A 20 6.17 -16.91 -4.38
C LYS A 20 7.62 -16.55 -4.10
N ARG A 21 7.93 -15.25 -3.95
CA ARG A 21 9.31 -14.74 -3.90
C ARG A 21 9.69 -14.10 -2.58
N LEU A 22 8.76 -13.40 -1.91
CA LEU A 22 9.04 -12.62 -0.72
C LEU A 22 8.84 -13.48 0.53
N ASN A 23 9.85 -13.54 1.40
CA ASN A 23 9.71 -14.16 2.72
C ASN A 23 8.87 -13.27 3.66
N LYS A 24 8.35 -13.85 4.74
CA LYS A 24 7.53 -13.20 5.78
C LYS A 24 8.18 -11.93 6.35
N ASN A 25 9.48 -11.95 6.60
CA ASN A 25 10.19 -10.76 7.10
C ASN A 25 10.20 -9.63 6.06
N GLN A 26 10.43 -9.94 4.78
CA GLN A 26 10.37 -8.94 3.71
C GLN A 26 8.96 -8.36 3.58
N LEU A 27 7.94 -9.21 3.68
CA LEU A 27 6.54 -8.80 3.69
C LEU A 27 6.25 -7.78 4.81
N LEU A 28 6.74 -8.07 6.01
CA LEU A 28 6.60 -7.21 7.18
C LEU A 28 7.32 -5.87 6.95
N HIS A 29 8.57 -5.90 6.50
CA HIS A 29 9.35 -4.68 6.24
C HIS A 29 8.71 -3.80 5.17
N ILE A 30 8.26 -4.39 4.05
CA ILE A 30 7.55 -3.67 2.98
C ILE A 30 6.29 -3.01 3.53
N SER A 31 5.52 -3.74 4.34
CA SER A 31 4.26 -3.25 4.91
C SER A 31 4.51 -2.11 5.90
N MET A 32 5.45 -2.28 6.84
CA MET A 32 5.83 -1.26 7.82
C MET A 32 6.36 0.00 7.14
N PHE A 33 7.25 -0.15 6.16
CA PHE A 33 7.79 0.97 5.40
C PHE A 33 6.69 1.72 4.65
N THR A 34 5.80 0.99 3.95
CA THR A 34 4.68 1.57 3.22
C THR A 34 3.78 2.39 4.13
N ILE A 35 3.39 1.83 5.29
CA ILE A 35 2.51 2.50 6.25
C ILE A 35 3.17 3.75 6.83
N ALA A 36 4.44 3.64 7.25
CA ALA A 36 5.17 4.78 7.80
C ALA A 36 5.34 5.90 6.77
N PHE A 37 5.71 5.55 5.53
CA PHE A 37 5.86 6.51 4.44
C PHE A 37 4.54 7.21 4.11
N GLN A 38 3.43 6.45 4.07
CA GLN A 38 2.10 7.02 3.87
C GLN A 38 1.76 7.98 5.01
N ALA A 39 1.91 7.58 6.28
CA ALA A 39 1.61 8.44 7.42
C ALA A 39 2.41 9.75 7.42
N VAL A 40 3.70 9.68 7.07
CA VAL A 40 4.55 10.87 6.92
C VAL A 40 4.03 11.75 5.77
N THR A 41 3.76 11.16 4.62
CA THR A 41 3.26 11.88 3.44
C THR A 41 1.95 12.59 3.72
N GLU A 42 1.00 11.94 4.38
CA GLU A 42 -0.29 12.51 4.78
C GLU A 42 -0.12 13.68 5.76
N THR A 43 0.82 13.56 6.70
CA THR A 43 1.13 14.67 7.62
C THR A 43 1.58 15.93 6.88
N PHE A 44 2.31 15.78 5.79
CA PHE A 44 2.75 16.92 4.98
C PHE A 44 1.69 17.37 3.97
N ILE A 45 1.18 16.46 3.14
CA ILE A 45 0.28 16.78 2.04
C ILE A 45 -1.10 17.17 2.57
N ASP A 46 -1.72 16.33 3.42
CA ASP A 46 -3.06 16.58 3.93
C ASP A 46 -3.04 17.67 5.02
N PHE A 47 -2.30 17.41 6.10
CA PHE A 47 -2.40 18.24 7.31
C PHE A 47 -1.64 19.56 7.20
N LYS A 48 -0.44 19.59 6.61
CA LYS A 48 0.35 20.83 6.52
C LYS A 48 -0.02 21.68 5.31
N TYR A 49 -0.12 21.07 4.14
CA TYR A 49 -0.33 21.82 2.89
C TYR A 49 -1.77 21.87 2.42
N HIS A 50 -2.69 21.10 3.03
CA HIS A 50 -4.07 20.96 2.54
C HIS A 50 -4.10 20.69 1.03
N GLY A 51 -3.17 19.85 0.57
CA GLY A 51 -2.92 19.58 -0.84
C GLY A 51 -3.99 18.71 -1.49
N TYR A 52 -4.87 18.10 -0.70
CA TYR A 52 -6.05 17.42 -1.20
C TYR A 52 -7.20 18.41 -1.43
N TRP A 53 -7.94 18.21 -2.50
CA TRP A 53 -9.06 19.07 -2.92
C TRP A 53 -10.31 18.95 -2.05
N TYR A 54 -10.23 18.31 -0.88
CA TYR A 54 -11.37 18.11 0.02
C TYR A 54 -11.63 19.38 0.84
N PHE A 55 -12.90 19.79 0.93
CA PHE A 55 -13.33 21.03 1.58
C PHE A 55 -13.52 20.93 3.11
N THR A 56 -13.31 19.74 3.68
CA THR A 56 -13.61 19.43 5.09
C THR A 56 -12.35 19.04 5.84
N LYS A 57 -12.10 19.67 6.99
CA LYS A 57 -10.94 19.41 7.87
C LYS A 57 -11.10 18.18 8.78
N GLU A 58 -12.16 17.40 8.60
CA GLU A 58 -12.42 16.25 9.46
C GLU A 58 -11.57 15.04 9.08
N ILE A 59 -11.07 14.33 10.09
CA ILE A 59 -10.28 13.12 9.89
C ILE A 59 -11.19 12.03 9.31
N ASN A 60 -10.93 11.64 8.06
CA ASN A 60 -11.61 10.53 7.44
C ASN A 60 -11.00 9.19 7.89
N TRP A 61 -11.60 8.59 8.90
CA TRP A 61 -11.15 7.31 9.45
C TRP A 61 -11.17 6.15 8.44
N TRP A 62 -11.94 6.23 7.36
CA TRP A 62 -11.96 5.21 6.29
C TRP A 62 -10.66 5.14 5.48
N VAL A 63 -9.81 6.14 5.63
CA VAL A 63 -8.50 6.18 5.00
C VAL A 63 -7.51 5.26 5.70
N LEU A 64 -7.70 4.97 7.01
CA LEU A 64 -6.81 4.06 7.75
C LEU A 64 -6.78 2.64 7.18
N PRO A 65 -7.93 1.96 6.92
CA PRO A 65 -7.91 0.65 6.25
C PRO A 65 -7.26 0.71 4.87
N ALA A 66 -7.34 1.84 4.16
CA ALA A 66 -6.68 1.99 2.87
C ALA A 66 -5.16 1.92 3.05
N PHE A 67 -4.62 2.68 4.00
CA PHE A 67 -3.18 2.77 4.23
C PHE A 67 -2.56 1.53 4.86
N THR A 68 -3.33 0.85 5.71
CA THR A 68 -2.82 -0.26 6.51
C THR A 68 -3.14 -1.64 5.96
N VAL A 69 -4.23 -1.76 5.18
CA VAL A 69 -4.75 -3.07 4.73
C VAL A 69 -4.92 -3.14 3.21
N LEU A 70 -4.99 -2.02 2.49
CA LEU A 70 -5.10 -2.01 1.02
C LEU A 70 -3.77 -1.75 0.31
N ILE A 71 -3.07 -0.67 0.66
CA ILE A 71 -1.84 -0.28 -0.04
C ILE A 71 -0.70 -1.30 0.18
N PRO A 72 -0.46 -1.84 1.39
CA PRO A 72 0.60 -2.83 1.60
C PRO A 72 0.51 -4.06 0.69
N PRO A 73 -0.64 -4.77 0.56
CA PRO A 73 -0.74 -5.91 -0.35
C PRO A 73 -0.57 -5.54 -1.82
N VAL A 74 -0.95 -4.33 -2.24
CA VAL A 74 -0.69 -3.85 -3.61
C VAL A 74 0.82 -3.71 -3.86
N ASN A 75 1.57 -3.14 -2.91
CA ASN A 75 3.03 -3.02 -3.02
C ASN A 75 3.71 -4.40 -3.03
N ILE A 76 3.22 -5.35 -2.24
CA ILE A 76 3.70 -6.73 -2.21
C ILE A 76 3.50 -7.39 -3.57
N LEU A 77 2.31 -7.25 -4.17
CA LEU A 77 2.02 -7.80 -5.50
C LEU A 77 2.92 -7.20 -6.56
N PHE A 78 3.07 -5.88 -6.55
CA PHE A 78 3.96 -5.17 -7.46
C PHE A 78 5.39 -5.74 -7.38
N LEU A 79 5.96 -5.83 -6.17
CA LEU A 79 7.30 -6.34 -5.97
C LEU A 79 7.44 -7.82 -6.30
N ASN A 80 6.42 -8.64 -5.99
CA ASN A 80 6.45 -10.07 -6.32
C ASN A 80 6.43 -10.31 -7.84
N TRP A 81 5.67 -9.51 -8.59
CA TRP A 81 5.58 -9.63 -10.06
C TRP A 81 6.66 -8.84 -10.80
N TYR A 82 7.36 -7.94 -10.14
CA TYR A 82 8.41 -7.15 -10.76
C TYR A 82 9.48 -8.05 -11.41
N PRO A 83 9.83 -7.83 -12.69
CA PRO A 83 10.80 -8.68 -13.38
C PRO A 83 12.23 -8.26 -12.98
N PHE A 84 12.74 -8.80 -11.88
CA PHE A 84 14.14 -8.60 -11.44
C PHE A 84 15.18 -9.28 -12.34
N LYS A 85 14.84 -9.67 -13.58
CA LYS A 85 15.84 -10.23 -14.49
C LYS A 85 16.89 -9.17 -14.78
N ARG A 86 18.15 -9.54 -14.53
CA ARG A 86 19.36 -8.81 -14.90
C ARG A 86 19.22 -8.38 -16.37
N LEU A 87 19.40 -7.09 -16.66
CA LEU A 87 19.82 -6.63 -17.99
C LEU A 87 21.14 -7.36 -18.27
N GLY A 88 21.06 -8.53 -18.88
CA GLY A 88 22.22 -9.27 -19.32
C GLY A 88 22.87 -8.47 -20.44
N HIS A 89 24.02 -7.86 -20.15
CA HIS A 89 25.12 -7.86 -21.09
C HIS A 89 25.40 -9.33 -21.43
N ASN A 90 24.92 -9.77 -22.58
CA ASN A 90 25.53 -10.84 -23.37
C ASN A 90 26.24 -10.18 -24.54
#